data_AF-A0A949GL71-F1
#
_entry.id   AF-A0A949GL71-F1
#
_cell.length_a   1.000
_cell.length_b   1.000
_cell.length_c   1.000
_cell.angle_alpha   90.00
_cell.angle_beta   90.00
_cell.angle_gamma   90.00
#
_symmetry.space_group_name_H-M   'P 1'
#
loop_
_entity.id
_entity.type
_entity.pdbx_description
1 polymer ?
#
loop_
_entity_poly.entity_id
_entity_poly.type
_entity_poly.pdbx_seq_one_letter_code
_entity_poly.pdbx_strand_id
1 'polypeptide(L)'
;EVQTDSAFASRFVPTHPMAGRELDGAEAAQSDLFVGKSWIITPLTETSDESIALVKELIEKLGARVIAMSAEDHDAAVASVSHLPQIISSLLAAQLENKSSDYLALAGTGVLDTTRIAGSNPDLWREILNLNREALLPLLKDFQKDLSTLIETYDVQSVLERGRKGRQALPGKHRTASRNYTFLPVVLEDKPNQLALLFDECAKANVNVEDITIEHSPEQETGLVLLALSASNAEVLQKHLAASGWRVHPPRLEK
;
A
#
# COMPACT_ATOMS: atom_id res chain seq x y z
N GLU A 1 -15.59 -28.16 -10.45
CA GLU A 1 -16.11 -28.24 -11.84
C GLU A 1 -14.99 -28.41 -12.84
N VAL A 2 -13.99 -27.53 -12.90
CA VAL A 2 -12.87 -27.66 -13.85
C VAL A 2 -12.16 -29.02 -13.76
N GLN A 3 -11.83 -29.48 -12.54
CA GLN A 3 -11.11 -30.74 -12.32
C GLN A 3 -11.94 -32.00 -12.65
N THR A 4 -13.24 -31.89 -12.91
CA THR A 4 -14.06 -33.08 -13.25
C THR A 4 -13.93 -33.49 -14.72
N ASP A 5 -13.31 -32.66 -15.56
CA ASP A 5 -12.98 -32.95 -16.96
C ASP A 5 -11.48 -32.72 -17.20
N SER A 6 -10.73 -33.79 -17.42
CA SER A 6 -9.26 -33.73 -17.59
C SER A 6 -8.83 -32.98 -18.86
N ALA A 7 -9.62 -33.00 -19.92
CA ALA A 7 -9.34 -32.26 -21.15
C ALA A 7 -9.58 -30.75 -20.99
N PHE A 8 -10.47 -30.38 -20.06
CA PHE A 8 -10.66 -28.99 -19.66
C PHE A 8 -9.60 -28.55 -18.63
N ALA A 9 -9.37 -29.34 -17.58
CA ALA A 9 -8.37 -29.06 -16.55
C ALA A 9 -6.95 -28.86 -17.12
N SER A 10 -6.58 -29.66 -18.13
CA SER A 10 -5.30 -29.51 -18.84
C SER A 10 -5.12 -28.17 -19.57
N ARG A 11 -6.21 -27.46 -19.87
CA ARG A 11 -6.20 -26.15 -20.55
C ARG A 11 -6.64 -25.00 -19.65
N PHE A 12 -6.83 -25.25 -18.36
CA PHE A 12 -7.26 -24.25 -17.40
C PHE A 12 -6.07 -23.79 -16.53
N VAL A 13 -5.83 -22.48 -16.51
CA VAL A 13 -4.80 -21.84 -15.66
C VAL A 13 -5.50 -20.74 -14.85
N PRO A 14 -5.81 -20.96 -13.57
CA PRO A 14 -6.32 -19.89 -12.72
C PRO A 14 -5.24 -18.82 -12.50
N THR A 15 -5.65 -17.55 -12.54
CA THR A 15 -4.72 -16.42 -12.36
C THR A 15 -5.37 -15.28 -11.55
N HIS A 16 -4.54 -14.46 -10.92
CA HIS A 16 -4.97 -13.29 -10.16
C HIS A 16 -3.98 -12.12 -10.34
N PRO A 17 -4.33 -11.06 -11.09
CA PRO A 17 -3.52 -9.85 -11.17
C PRO A 17 -3.64 -9.00 -9.91
N MET A 18 -2.53 -8.71 -9.23
CA MET A 18 -2.50 -7.79 -8.07
C MET A 18 -2.44 -6.33 -8.54
N ALA A 19 -3.46 -5.90 -9.28
CA ALA A 19 -3.50 -4.62 -9.99
C ALA A 19 -4.80 -3.81 -9.75
N GLY A 20 -5.45 -3.99 -8.59
CA GLY A 20 -6.66 -3.26 -8.25
C GLY A 20 -6.48 -1.75 -8.08
N ARG A 21 -7.53 -0.99 -8.39
CA ARG A 21 -7.67 0.46 -8.14
C ARG A 21 -9.05 0.75 -7.55
N GLU A 22 -9.22 1.95 -7.03
CA GLU A 22 -10.48 2.41 -6.41
C GLU A 22 -11.58 2.77 -7.42
N LEU A 23 -11.25 2.78 -8.72
CA LEU A 23 -12.18 3.12 -9.81
C LEU A 23 -12.56 1.86 -10.58
N ASP A 24 -13.86 1.68 -10.78
CA ASP A 24 -14.46 0.53 -11.46
C ASP A 24 -14.99 0.91 -12.86
N GLY A 25 -15.23 -0.12 -13.69
CA GLY A 25 -15.83 0.01 -15.01
C GLY A 25 -14.83 0.13 -16.16
N ALA A 26 -15.31 -0.06 -17.40
CA ALA A 26 -14.47 -0.05 -18.59
C ALA A 26 -13.80 1.30 -18.86
N GLU A 27 -14.41 2.40 -18.41
CA GLU A 27 -13.86 3.76 -18.52
C GLU A 27 -12.64 3.98 -17.62
N ALA A 28 -12.52 3.20 -16.54
CA ALA A 28 -11.36 3.22 -15.65
C ALA A 28 -10.18 2.36 -16.18
N ALA A 29 -10.34 1.71 -17.34
CA ALA A 29 -9.31 0.87 -17.93
C ALA A 29 -8.08 1.69 -18.32
N GLN A 30 -6.90 1.18 -17.99
CA GLN A 30 -5.62 1.81 -18.32
C GLN A 30 -4.72 0.81 -19.03
N SER A 31 -4.05 1.27 -20.09
CA SER A 31 -3.17 0.42 -20.90
C SER A 31 -1.96 -0.11 -20.14
N ASP A 32 -1.59 0.54 -19.04
CA ASP A 32 -0.43 0.22 -18.20
C ASP A 32 -0.81 -0.40 -16.84
N LEU A 33 -2.08 -0.81 -16.66
CA LEU A 33 -2.61 -1.29 -15.38
C LEU A 33 -1.75 -2.38 -14.71
N PHE A 34 -1.20 -3.29 -15.52
CA PHE A 34 -0.47 -4.47 -15.05
C PHE A 34 1.05 -4.25 -14.97
N VAL A 35 1.58 -3.14 -15.49
CA VAL A 35 3.02 -2.91 -15.62
C VAL A 35 3.68 -2.90 -14.23
N GLY A 36 4.68 -3.77 -14.05
CA GLY A 36 5.42 -3.94 -12.80
C GLY A 36 4.62 -4.59 -11.65
N LYS A 37 3.36 -4.96 -11.88
CA LYS A 37 2.50 -5.61 -10.86
C LYS A 37 2.79 -7.10 -10.79
N SER A 38 2.57 -7.68 -9.62
CA SER A 38 2.60 -9.13 -9.46
C SER A 38 1.32 -9.73 -10.06
N TRP A 39 1.43 -10.83 -10.79
CA TRP A 39 0.28 -11.58 -11.30
C TRP A 39 0.49 -13.05 -10.94
N ILE A 40 -0.39 -13.57 -10.08
CA ILE A 40 -0.28 -14.94 -9.58
C ILE A 40 -0.92 -15.88 -10.59
N ILE A 41 -0.30 -17.03 -10.80
CA ILE A 41 -0.91 -18.21 -11.42
C ILE A 41 -0.93 -19.35 -10.40
N THR A 42 -2.00 -20.13 -10.38
CA THR A 42 -2.15 -21.30 -9.51
C THR A 42 -2.43 -22.55 -10.35
N PRO A 43 -1.45 -23.07 -11.11
CA PRO A 43 -1.66 -24.21 -11.99
C PRO A 43 -2.17 -25.42 -11.22
N LEU A 44 -3.08 -26.17 -11.83
CA LEU A 44 -3.53 -27.46 -11.30
C LEU A 44 -2.51 -28.55 -11.65
N THR A 45 -2.57 -29.67 -10.94
CA THR A 45 -1.75 -30.85 -11.27
C THR A 45 -1.97 -31.32 -12.70
N GLU A 46 -3.19 -31.17 -13.21
CA GLU A 46 -3.58 -31.57 -14.56
C GLU A 46 -3.22 -30.53 -15.63
N THR A 47 -2.93 -29.28 -15.25
CA THR A 47 -2.65 -28.19 -16.19
C THR A 47 -1.42 -28.51 -17.03
N SER A 48 -1.55 -28.44 -18.35
CA SER A 48 -0.44 -28.69 -19.28
C SER A 48 0.62 -27.60 -19.23
N ASP A 49 1.89 -27.99 -19.41
CA ASP A 49 3.02 -27.07 -19.49
C ASP A 49 2.84 -26.05 -20.62
N GLU A 50 2.23 -26.44 -21.74
CA GLU A 50 1.91 -25.56 -22.85
C GLU A 50 0.93 -24.44 -22.44
N SER A 51 -0.10 -24.77 -21.65
CA SER A 51 -1.06 -23.78 -21.16
C SER A 51 -0.43 -22.83 -20.15
N ILE A 52 0.42 -23.35 -19.26
CA ILE A 52 1.19 -22.54 -18.30
C ILE A 52 2.12 -21.58 -19.05
N ALA A 53 2.84 -22.06 -20.06
CA ALA A 53 3.76 -21.25 -20.85
C ALA A 53 3.03 -20.12 -21.60
N LEU A 54 1.88 -20.43 -22.21
CA LEU A 54 1.05 -19.44 -22.91
C LEU A 54 0.58 -18.31 -21.99
N VAL A 55 0.10 -18.67 -20.80
CA VAL A 55 -0.38 -17.67 -19.82
C VAL A 55 0.77 -16.84 -19.25
N LYS A 56 1.93 -17.47 -19.01
CA LYS A 56 3.15 -16.73 -18.61
C LYS A 56 3.55 -15.70 -19.66
N GLU A 57 3.59 -16.09 -20.93
CA GLU A 57 3.94 -15.19 -22.03
C GLU A 57 2.95 -14.00 -22.12
N LEU A 58 1.64 -14.27 -21.97
CA LEU A 58 0.63 -13.23 -21.95
C LEU A 58 0.88 -12.21 -20.82
N ILE A 59 1.09 -12.70 -19.59
CA ILE A 59 1.31 -11.85 -18.41
C ILE A 59 2.58 -11.00 -18.58
N GLU A 60 3.66 -11.59 -19.09
CA GLU A 60 4.93 -10.90 -19.34
C GLU A 60 4.78 -9.83 -20.44
N LYS A 61 4.03 -10.10 -21.51
CA LYS A 61 3.72 -9.11 -22.55
C LYS A 61 2.91 -7.93 -22.04
N LEU A 62 2.11 -8.13 -20.99
CA LEU A 62 1.39 -7.06 -20.29
C LEU A 62 2.27 -6.31 -19.26
N GLY A 63 3.57 -6.64 -19.19
CA GLY A 63 4.54 -5.98 -18.32
C GLY A 63 4.45 -6.38 -16.85
N ALA A 64 3.67 -7.41 -16.52
CA ALA A 64 3.52 -7.92 -15.17
C ALA A 64 4.57 -8.99 -14.85
N ARG A 65 4.80 -9.23 -13.56
CA ARG A 65 5.67 -10.29 -13.05
C ARG A 65 4.84 -11.50 -12.65
N VAL A 66 5.06 -12.62 -13.32
CA VAL A 66 4.42 -13.89 -12.95
C VAL A 66 4.96 -14.41 -11.62
N ILE A 67 4.05 -14.89 -10.77
CA ILE A 67 4.37 -15.68 -9.57
C ILE A 67 3.54 -16.95 -9.63
N ALA A 68 4.17 -18.11 -9.53
CA ALA A 68 3.47 -19.40 -9.46
C ALA A 68 3.47 -19.93 -8.03
N MET A 69 2.32 -20.37 -7.54
CA MET A 69 2.15 -21.01 -6.22
C MET A 69 0.91 -21.92 -6.24
N SER A 70 0.67 -22.68 -5.16
CA SER A 70 -0.57 -23.44 -5.01
C SER A 70 -1.76 -22.51 -4.74
N ALA A 71 -2.98 -23.01 -4.94
CA ALA A 71 -4.19 -22.25 -4.60
C ALA A 71 -4.26 -21.97 -3.08
N GLU A 72 -3.85 -22.95 -2.27
CA GLU A 72 -3.82 -22.85 -0.81
C GLU A 72 -2.83 -21.79 -0.34
N ASP A 73 -1.62 -21.76 -0.92
CA ASP A 73 -0.61 -20.74 -0.59
C ASP A 73 -1.04 -19.34 -1.04
N HIS A 74 -1.69 -19.25 -2.21
CA HIS A 74 -2.29 -18.01 -2.68
C HIS A 74 -3.32 -17.48 -1.69
N ASP A 75 -4.29 -18.31 -1.31
CA ASP A 75 -5.39 -17.94 -0.43
C ASP A 75 -4.88 -17.56 0.97
N ALA A 76 -3.92 -18.30 1.52
CA ALA A 76 -3.25 -17.94 2.76
C ALA A 76 -2.51 -16.61 2.66
N ALA A 77 -1.79 -16.38 1.55
CA ALA A 77 -1.06 -15.13 1.33
C ALA A 77 -2.01 -13.93 1.23
N VAL A 78 -3.03 -13.98 0.36
CA VAL A 78 -3.97 -12.86 0.19
C VAL A 78 -4.86 -12.66 1.41
N ALA A 79 -5.15 -13.71 2.19
CA ALA A 79 -5.83 -13.57 3.47
C ALA A 79 -5.03 -12.65 4.42
N SER A 80 -3.71 -12.84 4.48
CA SER A 80 -2.81 -12.07 5.34
C SER A 80 -2.55 -10.65 4.83
N VAL A 81 -2.26 -10.49 3.53
CA VAL A 81 -1.77 -9.21 2.99
C VAL A 81 -2.84 -8.34 2.32
N SER A 82 -4.08 -8.83 2.20
CA SER A 82 -5.20 -8.11 1.57
C SER A 82 -6.49 -8.19 2.40
N HIS A 83 -6.98 -9.40 2.69
CA HIS A 83 -8.32 -9.58 3.28
C HIS A 83 -8.38 -9.16 4.75
N LEU A 84 -7.39 -9.57 5.55
CA LEU A 84 -7.30 -9.14 6.95
C LEU A 84 -7.14 -7.61 7.05
N PRO A 85 -6.22 -6.94 6.32
CA PRO A 85 -6.16 -5.48 6.28
C PRO A 85 -7.50 -4.83 5.94
N GLN A 86 -8.22 -5.34 4.94
CA GLN A 86 -9.52 -4.82 4.55
C GLN A 86 -10.53 -4.85 5.72
N ILE A 87 -10.74 -6.02 6.32
CA ILE A 87 -11.77 -6.16 7.36
C ILE A 87 -11.40 -5.39 8.64
N ILE A 88 -10.10 -5.33 8.99
CA ILE A 88 -9.62 -4.51 10.11
C ILE A 88 -9.82 -3.02 9.82
N SER A 89 -9.55 -2.56 8.60
CA SER A 89 -9.83 -1.19 8.16
C SER A 89 -11.32 -0.85 8.28
N SER A 90 -12.20 -1.73 7.82
CA SER A 90 -13.66 -1.58 7.96
C SER A 90 -14.12 -1.56 9.42
N LEU A 91 -13.59 -2.43 10.29
CA LEU A 91 -13.91 -2.44 11.71
C LEU A 91 -13.46 -1.18 12.42
N LEU A 92 -12.27 -0.64 12.07
CA LEU A 92 -11.77 0.62 12.59
C LEU A 92 -12.67 1.79 12.13
N ALA A 93 -13.01 1.85 10.85
CA ALA A 93 -13.90 2.88 10.31
C ALA A 93 -15.29 2.85 10.99
N ALA A 94 -15.83 1.66 11.27
CA ALA A 94 -17.10 1.50 11.97
C ALA A 94 -17.09 2.10 13.40
N GLN A 95 -15.93 2.20 14.06
CA GLN A 95 -15.84 2.88 15.37
C GLN A 95 -16.09 4.39 15.29
N LEU A 96 -16.05 4.97 14.08
CA LEU A 96 -16.23 6.40 13.84
C LEU A 96 -17.69 6.76 13.53
N GLU A 97 -18.53 5.80 13.16
CA GLU A 97 -19.91 6.01 12.66
C GLU A 97 -20.78 6.87 13.59
N ASN A 98 -20.60 6.71 14.91
CA ASN A 98 -21.42 7.38 15.92
C ASN A 98 -20.67 8.49 16.68
N LYS A 99 -19.56 9.01 16.14
CA LYS A 99 -18.80 10.11 16.76
C LYS A 99 -19.33 11.47 16.31
N SER A 100 -19.18 12.49 17.15
CA SER A 100 -19.59 13.86 16.81
C SER A 100 -18.73 14.43 15.69
N SER A 101 -19.27 15.39 14.94
CA SER A 101 -18.52 16.13 13.91
C SER A 101 -17.22 16.73 14.46
N ASP A 102 -17.26 17.27 15.68
CA ASP A 102 -16.10 17.87 16.33
C ASP A 102 -14.98 16.84 16.58
N TYR A 103 -15.33 15.57 16.86
CA TYR A 103 -14.34 14.51 17.03
C TYR A 103 -13.79 14.06 15.69
N LEU A 104 -14.65 13.95 14.67
CA LEU A 104 -14.24 13.59 13.31
C LEU A 104 -13.34 14.65 12.68
N ALA A 105 -13.55 15.94 13.01
CA ALA A 105 -12.71 17.04 12.55
C ALA A 105 -11.26 16.97 13.06
N LEU A 106 -11.00 16.22 14.14
CA LEU A 106 -9.66 15.98 14.66
C LEU A 106 -8.92 14.84 13.93
N ALA A 107 -9.58 14.13 13.02
CA ALA A 107 -8.98 13.03 12.29
C ALA A 107 -7.90 13.54 11.32
N GLY A 108 -6.65 13.21 11.59
CA GLY A 108 -5.54 13.48 10.68
C GLY A 108 -5.40 12.42 9.59
N THR A 109 -4.42 12.63 8.71
CA THR A 109 -4.11 11.75 7.56
C THR A 109 -3.91 10.29 7.95
N GLY A 110 -3.34 10.00 9.13
CA GLY A 110 -3.14 8.63 9.58
C GLY A 110 -4.44 7.82 9.73
N VAL A 111 -5.53 8.46 10.18
CA VAL A 111 -6.84 7.81 10.24
C VAL A 111 -7.35 7.59 8.82
N LEU A 112 -7.32 8.62 7.97
CA LEU A 112 -7.76 8.55 6.58
C LEU A 112 -7.04 7.46 5.78
N ASP A 113 -5.73 7.32 5.94
CA ASP A 113 -4.93 6.30 5.25
C ASP A 113 -5.26 4.89 5.76
N THR A 114 -5.42 4.73 7.07
CA THR A 114 -5.73 3.43 7.69
C THR A 114 -7.15 2.97 7.35
N THR A 115 -8.09 3.90 7.18
CA THR A 115 -9.49 3.61 6.82
C THR A 115 -9.79 3.75 5.33
N ARG A 116 -8.82 4.14 4.48
CA ARG A 116 -9.03 4.38 3.04
C ARG A 116 -9.75 3.22 2.35
N ILE A 117 -9.31 1.99 2.61
CA ILE A 117 -9.85 0.80 1.95
C ILE A 117 -11.22 0.36 2.51
N ALA A 118 -11.63 0.88 3.67
CA ALA A 118 -12.98 0.65 4.22
C ALA A 118 -14.09 1.22 3.32
N GLY A 119 -13.79 2.18 2.44
CA GLY A 119 -14.71 2.72 1.45
C GLY A 119 -14.99 1.82 0.24
N SER A 120 -14.43 0.61 0.20
CA SER A 120 -14.62 -0.34 -0.89
C SER A 120 -16.05 -0.90 -0.96
N ASN A 121 -16.45 -1.41 -2.13
CA ASN A 121 -17.78 -2.00 -2.35
C ASN A 121 -18.06 -3.19 -1.40
N PRO A 122 -19.09 -3.12 -0.53
CA PRO A 122 -19.37 -4.15 0.46
C PRO A 122 -19.87 -5.47 -0.13
N ASP A 123 -20.61 -5.46 -1.25
CA ASP A 123 -21.10 -6.68 -1.88
C ASP A 123 -19.95 -7.51 -2.47
N LEU A 124 -19.02 -6.83 -3.15
CA LEU A 124 -17.81 -7.46 -3.68
C LEU A 124 -16.96 -8.06 -2.57
N TRP A 125 -16.68 -7.29 -1.52
CA TRP A 125 -15.84 -7.75 -0.41
C TRP A 125 -16.51 -8.85 0.41
N ARG A 126 -17.85 -8.83 0.56
CA ARG A 126 -18.57 -9.96 1.16
C ARG A 126 -18.26 -11.27 0.44
N GLU A 127 -18.28 -11.26 -0.89
CA GLU A 127 -17.98 -12.45 -1.70
C GLU A 127 -16.53 -12.89 -1.55
N ILE A 128 -15.57 -11.96 -1.68
CA ILE A 128 -14.14 -12.25 -1.52
C ILE A 128 -13.84 -12.86 -0.15
N LEU A 129 -14.35 -12.25 0.92
CA LEU A 129 -14.09 -12.71 2.29
C LEU A 129 -14.78 -14.05 2.59
N ASN A 130 -15.97 -14.30 2.02
CA ASN A 130 -16.66 -15.58 2.18
C ASN A 130 -15.95 -16.71 1.42
N LEU A 131 -15.48 -16.45 0.19
CA LEU A 131 -14.74 -17.42 -0.60
C LEU A 131 -13.43 -17.84 0.07
N ASN A 132 -12.77 -16.92 0.78
CA ASN A 132 -11.53 -17.19 1.50
C ASN A 132 -11.68 -17.24 3.03
N ARG A 133 -12.85 -17.65 3.51
CA ARG A 133 -13.18 -17.65 4.95
C ARG A 133 -12.25 -18.56 5.76
N GLU A 134 -11.87 -19.71 5.21
CA GLU A 134 -11.07 -20.71 5.92
C GLU A 134 -9.65 -20.20 6.23
N ALA A 135 -9.00 -19.51 5.29
CA ALA A 135 -7.68 -18.92 5.54
C ALA A 135 -7.77 -17.64 6.38
N LEU A 136 -8.87 -16.88 6.30
CA LEU A 136 -9.05 -15.64 7.05
C LEU A 136 -9.37 -15.85 8.54
N LEU A 137 -10.15 -16.88 8.87
CA LEU A 137 -10.65 -17.06 10.24
C LEU A 137 -9.56 -17.24 11.30
N PRO A 138 -8.47 -18.02 11.06
CA PRO A 138 -7.34 -18.10 11.99
C PRO A 138 -6.69 -16.73 12.23
N LEU A 139 -6.52 -15.93 11.19
CA LEU A 139 -5.91 -14.60 11.29
C LEU A 139 -6.76 -13.62 12.13
N LEU A 140 -8.08 -13.69 11.99
CA LEU A 140 -9.01 -12.91 12.83
C LEU A 140 -8.92 -13.33 14.31
N LYS A 141 -8.78 -14.63 14.58
CA LYS A 141 -8.60 -15.13 15.96
C LYS A 141 -7.25 -14.70 16.55
N ASP A 142 -6.19 -14.70 15.76
CA ASP A 142 -4.88 -14.23 16.19
C ASP A 142 -4.92 -12.72 16.49
N PHE A 143 -5.56 -11.92 15.63
CA PHE A 143 -5.77 -10.50 15.88
C PHE A 143 -6.61 -10.24 17.14
N GLN A 144 -7.70 -11.01 17.33
CA GLN A 144 -8.51 -10.95 18.54
C GLN A 144 -7.68 -11.25 19.79
N LYS A 145 -6.83 -12.29 19.74
CA LYS A 145 -5.97 -12.67 20.85
C LYS A 145 -4.95 -11.58 21.19
N ASP A 146 -4.33 -10.97 20.18
CA ASP A 146 -3.42 -9.84 20.38
C ASP A 146 -4.13 -8.65 21.04
N LEU A 147 -5.35 -8.33 20.59
CA LEU A 147 -6.18 -7.28 21.20
C LEU A 147 -6.58 -7.61 22.64
N SER A 148 -7.02 -8.84 22.91
CA SER A 148 -7.36 -9.29 24.27
C SER A 148 -6.15 -9.20 25.19
N THR A 149 -4.97 -9.62 24.73
CA THR A 149 -3.72 -9.53 25.50
C THR A 149 -3.36 -8.07 25.80
N LEU A 150 -3.51 -7.17 24.84
CA LEU A 150 -3.29 -5.74 25.06
C LEU A 150 -4.28 -5.16 26.08
N ILE A 151 -5.56 -5.55 26.03
CA ILE A 151 -6.57 -5.09 27.00
C ILE A 151 -6.24 -5.58 28.41
N GLU A 152 -5.79 -6.83 28.55
CA GLU A 152 -5.47 -7.45 29.84
C GLU A 152 -4.18 -6.89 30.46
N THR A 153 -3.14 -6.73 29.65
CA THR A 153 -1.78 -6.39 30.14
C THR A 153 -1.43 -4.91 30.00
N TYR A 154 -2.08 -4.21 29.08
CA TYR A 154 -1.75 -2.85 28.65
C TYR A 154 -0.27 -2.65 28.24
N ASP A 155 0.40 -3.71 27.78
CA ASP A 155 1.77 -3.64 27.24
C ASP A 155 1.80 -3.04 25.82
N VAL A 156 1.58 -1.73 25.76
CA VAL A 156 1.55 -0.96 24.52
C VAL A 156 2.92 -0.99 23.83
N GLN A 157 4.01 -0.99 24.58
CA GLN A 157 5.36 -0.94 24.00
C GLN A 157 5.65 -2.17 23.14
N SER A 158 5.36 -3.37 23.66
CA SER A 158 5.55 -4.62 22.92
C SER A 158 4.75 -4.66 21.62
N VAL A 159 3.49 -4.20 21.65
CA VAL A 159 2.63 -4.12 20.46
C VAL A 159 3.21 -3.16 19.42
N LEU A 160 3.65 -1.96 19.84
CA LEU A 160 4.26 -0.97 18.94
C LEU A 160 5.57 -1.49 18.32
N GLU A 161 6.42 -2.17 19.10
CA GLU A 161 7.67 -2.76 18.60
C GLU A 161 7.41 -3.89 17.60
N ARG A 162 6.41 -4.75 17.86
CA ARG A 162 5.97 -5.78 16.91
C ARG A 162 5.43 -5.15 15.63
N GLY A 163 4.61 -4.09 15.74
CA GLY A 163 4.09 -3.34 14.60
C GLY A 163 5.21 -2.73 13.74
N ARG A 164 6.21 -2.13 14.37
CA ARG A 164 7.39 -1.59 13.67
C ARG A 164 8.16 -2.66 12.91
N LYS A 165 8.39 -3.83 13.52
CA LYS A 165 9.03 -4.98 12.85
C LYS A 165 8.21 -5.45 11.64
N GLY A 166 6.89 -5.55 11.78
CA GLY A 166 5.99 -5.90 10.68
C GLY A 166 6.06 -4.90 9.52
N ARG A 167 6.05 -3.60 9.82
CA ARG A 167 6.18 -2.53 8.82
C ARG A 167 7.51 -2.59 8.06
N GLN A 168 8.61 -2.90 8.76
CA GLN A 168 9.95 -3.01 8.18
C GLN A 168 10.11 -4.24 7.26
N ALA A 169 9.29 -5.28 7.44
CA ALA A 169 9.30 -6.46 6.58
C ALA A 169 8.63 -6.22 5.22
N LEU A 170 7.81 -5.17 5.08
CA LEU A 170 7.17 -4.83 3.81
C LEU A 170 8.19 -4.22 2.84
N PRO A 171 8.15 -4.60 1.54
CA PRO A 171 9.00 -3.96 0.54
C PRO A 171 8.67 -2.47 0.41
N GLY A 172 9.69 -1.62 0.25
CA GLY A 172 9.49 -0.18 0.01
C GLY A 172 8.74 0.11 -1.29
N LYS A 173 8.21 1.34 -1.44
CA LYS A 173 7.50 1.83 -2.64
C LYS A 173 8.28 1.61 -3.95
N HIS A 174 9.60 1.53 -3.85
CA HIS A 174 10.46 0.92 -4.85
C HIS A 174 10.99 -0.38 -4.25
N ARG A 175 10.67 -1.55 -4.84
CA ARG A 175 11.03 -2.91 -4.36
C ARG A 175 12.56 -3.17 -4.24
N THR A 176 13.39 -2.13 -4.26
CA THR A 176 14.80 -2.13 -3.89
C THR A 176 14.91 -1.99 -2.37
N ALA A 177 15.87 -2.71 -1.78
CA ALA A 177 16.12 -2.75 -0.33
C ALA A 177 15.95 -1.38 0.34
N SER A 178 15.28 -1.37 1.50
CA SER A 178 15.20 -0.27 2.48
C SER A 178 16.29 0.78 2.27
N ARG A 179 16.04 1.77 1.40
CA ARG A 179 16.92 2.91 1.30
C ARG A 179 16.64 3.73 2.54
N ASN A 180 17.67 3.93 3.37
CA ASN A 180 17.57 4.83 4.52
C ASN A 180 17.39 6.25 3.96
N TYR A 181 16.14 6.66 3.78
CA TYR A 181 15.83 8.01 3.35
C TYR A 181 16.03 8.98 4.51
N THR A 182 16.59 10.13 4.16
CA THR A 182 16.54 11.33 5.00
C THR A 182 15.44 12.21 4.46
N PHE A 183 14.49 12.57 5.31
CA PHE A 183 13.35 13.40 4.95
C PHE A 183 13.67 14.86 5.21
N LEU A 184 13.47 15.70 4.19
CA LEU A 184 13.60 17.14 4.26
C LEU A 184 12.21 17.79 4.25
N PRO A 185 11.73 18.34 5.39
CA PRO A 185 10.45 19.01 5.43
C PRO A 185 10.54 20.43 4.88
N VAL A 186 9.71 20.75 3.89
CA VAL A 186 9.63 22.05 3.22
C VAL A 186 8.20 22.56 3.32
N VAL A 187 8.03 23.78 3.84
CA VAL A 187 6.72 24.42 3.93
C VAL A 187 6.43 25.11 2.59
N LEU A 188 5.30 24.77 1.99
CA LEU A 188 4.73 25.43 0.82
C LEU A 188 3.71 26.46 1.25
N GLU A 189 3.72 27.61 0.58
CA GLU A 189 2.62 28.55 0.64
C GLU A 189 1.43 28.00 -0.16
N ASP A 190 0.20 28.28 0.26
CA ASP A 190 -0.99 27.94 -0.54
C ASP A 190 -1.16 28.93 -1.71
N LYS A 191 -0.30 28.78 -2.72
CA LYS A 191 -0.29 29.56 -3.97
C LYS A 191 -0.10 28.64 -5.17
N PRO A 192 -0.67 28.99 -6.33
CA PRO A 192 -0.36 28.28 -7.57
C PRO A 192 1.15 28.19 -7.82
N ASN A 193 1.57 27.08 -8.45
CA ASN A 193 2.95 26.84 -8.92
C ASN A 193 4.01 26.53 -7.84
N GLN A 194 3.66 26.46 -6.56
CA GLN A 194 4.65 26.25 -5.48
C GLN A 194 5.39 24.91 -5.58
N LEU A 195 4.70 23.82 -5.91
CA LEU A 195 5.34 22.51 -6.11
C LEU A 195 6.33 22.51 -7.29
N ALA A 196 5.97 23.15 -8.40
CA ALA A 196 6.85 23.25 -9.56
C ALA A 196 8.12 24.04 -9.23
N LEU A 197 7.97 25.18 -8.52
CA LEU A 197 9.12 25.97 -8.05
C LEU A 197 10.02 25.16 -7.12
N LEU A 198 9.44 24.35 -6.22
CA LEU A 198 10.21 23.48 -5.34
C LEU A 198 11.03 22.46 -6.15
N PHE A 199 10.44 21.82 -7.16
CA PHE A 199 11.15 20.87 -8.03
C PHE A 199 12.20 21.54 -8.90
N ASP A 200 11.96 22.77 -9.38
CA ASP A 200 12.96 23.57 -10.08
C ASP A 200 14.17 23.88 -9.17
N GLU A 201 13.95 24.18 -7.89
CA GLU A 201 15.04 24.35 -6.94
C GLU A 201 15.81 23.05 -6.68
N CYS A 202 15.12 21.91 -6.62
CA CYS A 202 15.78 20.59 -6.52
C CYS A 202 16.68 20.34 -7.74
N ALA A 203 16.20 20.67 -8.95
CA ALA A 203 16.95 20.55 -10.19
C ALA A 203 18.17 21.49 -10.21
N LYS A 204 18.01 22.76 -9.79
CA LYS A 204 19.12 23.73 -9.69
C LYS A 204 20.20 23.27 -8.71
N ALA A 205 19.81 22.62 -7.61
CA ALA A 205 20.73 22.02 -6.65
C ALA A 205 21.37 20.71 -7.14
N ASN A 206 20.96 20.20 -8.32
CA ASN A 206 21.34 18.89 -8.87
C ASN A 206 21.06 17.74 -7.89
N VAL A 207 19.91 17.80 -7.22
CA VAL A 207 19.48 16.82 -6.21
C VAL A 207 18.32 15.99 -6.74
N ASN A 208 18.48 14.67 -6.75
CA ASN A 208 17.41 13.73 -7.04
C ASN A 208 16.48 13.56 -5.84
N VAL A 209 15.17 13.68 -6.05
CA VAL A 209 14.11 13.39 -5.07
C VAL A 209 13.63 11.97 -5.29
N GLU A 210 13.70 11.13 -4.26
CA GLU A 210 13.37 9.70 -4.35
C GLU A 210 11.88 9.42 -4.09
N ASP A 211 11.27 10.18 -3.18
CA ASP A 211 9.83 10.11 -2.87
C ASP A 211 9.35 11.46 -2.34
N ILE A 212 8.04 11.68 -2.38
CA ILE A 212 7.38 12.89 -1.88
C ILE A 212 6.13 12.53 -1.08
N THR A 213 5.98 13.14 0.09
CA THR A 213 4.74 13.11 0.88
C THR A 213 4.26 14.53 1.11
N ILE A 214 2.97 14.78 0.90
CA ILE A 214 2.35 16.09 1.15
C ILE A 214 1.38 15.96 2.32
N GLU A 215 1.70 16.61 3.41
CA GLU A 215 0.84 16.70 4.60
C GLU A 215 0.03 18.00 4.54
N HIS A 216 -1.27 17.89 4.77
CA HIS A 216 -2.18 19.02 4.85
C HIS A 216 -2.63 19.14 6.31
N SER A 217 -2.38 20.29 6.94
CA SER A 217 -3.00 20.61 8.22
C SER A 217 -4.28 21.40 7.96
N PRO A 218 -5.45 20.94 8.46
CA PRO A 218 -6.74 21.61 8.23
C PRO A 218 -6.80 23.09 8.67
N GLU A 219 -5.92 23.51 9.59
CA GLU A 219 -5.89 24.84 10.20
C GLU A 219 -4.75 25.74 9.70
N GLN A 220 -3.92 25.29 8.74
CA GLN A 220 -2.83 26.09 8.18
C GLN A 220 -2.98 26.23 6.66
N GLU A 221 -3.01 27.46 6.15
CA GLU A 221 -2.91 27.80 4.71
C GLU A 221 -1.51 27.51 4.12
N THR A 222 -0.82 26.49 4.64
CA THR A 222 0.51 26.08 4.22
C THR A 222 0.59 24.56 4.20
N GLY A 223 0.95 23.99 3.05
CA GLY A 223 1.21 22.56 2.91
C GLY A 223 2.61 22.20 3.38
N LEU A 224 2.79 21.09 4.08
CA LEU A 224 4.13 20.58 4.42
C LEU A 224 4.50 19.45 3.45
N VAL A 225 5.60 19.63 2.72
CA VAL A 225 6.14 18.61 1.82
C VAL A 225 7.34 17.94 2.47
N LEU A 226 7.32 16.62 2.53
CA LEU A 226 8.47 15.81 2.93
C LEU A 226 9.13 15.25 1.67
N LEU A 227 10.34 15.70 1.36
CA LEU A 227 11.17 15.16 0.29
C LEU A 227 12.05 14.04 0.85
N ALA A 228 11.93 12.83 0.30
CA ALA A 228 12.78 11.70 0.66
C ALA A 228 14.06 11.72 -0.20
N LEU A 229 15.22 11.76 0.47
CA LEU A 229 16.52 12.01 -0.15
C LEU A 229 17.59 11.10 0.44
N SER A 230 18.76 11.01 -0.20
CA SER A 230 19.97 10.53 0.49
C SER A 230 20.41 11.53 1.55
N ALA A 231 21.12 11.09 2.58
CA ALA A 231 21.60 11.98 3.65
C ALA A 231 22.43 13.16 3.12
N SER A 232 23.35 12.89 2.18
CA SER A 232 24.16 13.94 1.54
C SER A 232 23.31 14.94 0.76
N ASN A 233 22.32 14.46 0.01
CA ASN A 233 21.45 15.32 -0.79
C ASN A 233 20.52 16.16 0.08
N ALA A 234 20.06 15.62 1.21
CA ALA A 234 19.22 16.35 2.15
C ALA A 234 19.95 17.57 2.74
N GLU A 235 21.23 17.42 3.10
CA GLU A 235 22.05 18.54 3.59
C GLU A 235 22.30 19.60 2.50
N VAL A 236 22.61 19.16 1.28
CA VAL A 236 22.84 20.06 0.14
C VAL A 236 21.56 20.86 -0.16
N LEU A 237 20.43 20.16 -0.28
CA LEU A 237 19.17 20.79 -0.64
C LEU A 237 18.63 21.69 0.47
N GLN A 238 18.80 21.31 1.75
CA GLN A 238 18.40 22.18 2.87
C GLN A 238 19.11 23.54 2.80
N LYS A 239 20.44 23.54 2.59
CA LYS A 239 21.23 24.77 2.50
C LYS A 239 20.81 25.60 1.28
N HIS A 240 20.60 24.95 0.14
CA HIS A 240 20.15 25.61 -1.09
C HIS A 240 18.78 26.27 -0.94
N LEU A 241 17.80 25.54 -0.40
CA LEU A 241 16.44 26.02 -0.19
C LEU A 241 16.41 27.17 0.83
N ALA A 242 17.15 27.06 1.94
CA ALA A 242 17.26 28.12 2.93
C ALA A 242 17.89 29.40 2.33
N ALA A 243 18.94 29.25 1.52
CA ALA A 243 19.56 30.38 0.82
C ALA A 243 18.63 31.02 -0.24
N SER A 244 17.74 30.22 -0.82
CA SER A 244 16.76 30.66 -1.82
C SER A 244 15.45 31.19 -1.20
N GLY A 245 15.40 31.37 0.12
CA GLY A 245 14.27 31.98 0.83
C GLY A 245 13.12 31.03 1.18
N TRP A 246 13.29 29.71 0.96
CA TRP A 246 12.28 28.73 1.33
C TRP A 246 12.25 28.48 2.83
N ARG A 247 11.07 28.22 3.35
CA ARG A 247 10.88 27.72 4.72
C ARG A 247 11.15 26.21 4.74
N VAL A 248 12.38 25.83 5.05
CA VAL A 248 12.84 24.45 5.12
C VAL A 248 13.30 24.10 6.54
N HIS A 249 12.90 22.92 7.03
CA HIS A 249 13.31 22.41 8.33
C HIS A 249 14.57 21.54 8.23
N PRO A 250 15.26 21.26 9.35
CA PRO A 250 16.39 20.33 9.35
C PRO A 250 16.01 18.94 8.82
N PRO A 251 16.91 18.28 8.07
CA PRO A 251 16.71 16.90 7.66
C PRO A 251 16.52 15.97 8.87
N ARG A 252 15.64 14.99 8.73
CA ARG A 252 15.35 14.01 9.78
C ARG A 252 15.27 12.59 9.21
N LEU A 253 15.73 11.61 9.98
CA LEU A 253 15.51 10.21 9.66
C LEU A 253 14.05 9.83 9.95
N GLU A 254 13.52 8.85 9.22
CA GLU A 254 12.27 8.19 9.60
C GLU A 254 12.41 7.63 11.02
N LYS A 255 11.41 7.86 11.88
CA LYS A 255 11.37 7.28 13.24
C LYS A 255 10.93 5.82 13.18
#